data_AF-A0A411WGX7-F1
#
_entry.id   AF-A0A411WGX7-F1
#
_cell.length_a   1.000
_cell.length_b   1.000
_cell.length_c   1.000
_cell.angle_alpha   90.00
_cell.angle_beta   90.00
_cell.angle_gamma   90.00
#
_symmetry.space_group_name_H-M   'P 1'
#
loop_
_entity.id
_entity.type
_entity.pdbx_description
1 polymer ?
#
loop_
_entity_poly.entity_id
_entity_poly.type
_entity_poly.pdbx_seq_one_letter_code
_entity_poly.pdbx_strand_id
1 'polypeptide(L)'
;MPSVDIAALADGPYTLNASLSDAAGNSISVDHTITLSAGAANLPILTVSPVSGDGYLNASEASSPLTLSGTSTHVEEGQIVTLTLNGVSYSATVDASGNWNTTVPVADLNNITDGDYQVTATVNDAAGNPASDSKPLVLITDSANLPTLSVDPVTADDIVSANESQSDLTGS
;
A
#
# COMPACT_ATOMS: atom_id res chain seq x y z
N MET A 1 -10.52 27.04 29.73
CA MET A 1 -9.17 27.09 29.12
C MET A 1 -9.36 27.38 27.64
N PRO A 2 -8.61 28.32 27.02
CA PRO A 2 -8.69 28.45 25.56
C PRO A 2 -8.18 27.14 24.97
N SER A 3 -8.85 26.60 23.95
CA SER A 3 -8.33 25.46 23.20
C SER A 3 -7.09 25.94 22.46
N VAL A 4 -5.90 25.65 23.00
CA VAL A 4 -4.69 25.67 22.18
C VAL A 4 -4.84 24.52 21.20
N ASP A 5 -4.58 24.77 19.92
CA ASP A 5 -4.51 23.70 18.95
C ASP A 5 -3.25 22.87 19.26
N ILE A 6 -3.45 21.72 19.93
CA ILE A 6 -2.35 20.81 20.30
C ILE A 6 -1.57 20.37 19.05
N ALA A 7 -2.18 20.40 17.86
CA ALA A 7 -1.53 20.05 16.60
C ALA A 7 -0.47 21.08 16.13
N ALA A 8 -0.52 22.31 16.63
CA ALA A 8 0.45 23.36 16.30
C ALA A 8 1.69 23.36 17.22
N LEU A 9 1.69 22.49 18.23
CA LEU A 9 2.77 22.40 19.21
C LEU A 9 3.86 21.45 18.68
N ALA A 10 5.13 21.84 18.85
CA ALA A 10 6.25 21.01 18.42
C ALA A 10 6.37 19.75 19.29
N ASP A 11 6.86 18.66 18.72
CA ASP A 11 7.12 17.45 19.52
C ASP A 11 8.22 17.71 20.56
N GLY A 12 8.11 16.99 21.67
CA GLY A 12 9.05 17.07 22.78
C GLY A 12 8.40 17.21 24.15
N PRO A 13 9.21 17.40 25.20
CA PRO A 13 8.74 17.49 26.57
C PRO A 13 8.11 18.84 26.87
N TYR A 14 6.96 18.81 27.54
CA TYR A 14 6.27 19.95 28.12
C TYR A 14 6.16 19.77 29.63
N THR A 15 6.65 20.75 30.39
CA THR A 15 6.57 20.72 31.85
C THR A 15 5.38 21.54 32.33
N LEU A 16 4.47 20.89 33.05
CA LEU A 16 3.39 21.51 33.77
C LEU A 16 3.89 21.83 35.18
N ASN A 17 3.82 23.11 35.55
CA ASN A 17 4.09 23.55 36.91
C ASN A 17 2.77 23.82 37.63
N ALA A 18 2.59 23.25 38.82
CA ALA A 18 1.48 23.56 39.71
C ALA A 18 2.04 24.07 41.04
N SER A 19 1.60 25.25 41.47
CA SER A 19 1.98 25.81 42.77
C SER A 19 0.77 26.15 43.62
N LEU A 20 0.94 26.01 44.94
CA LEU A 20 0.00 26.45 45.96
C LEU A 20 0.72 27.41 46.88
N SER A 21 0.04 28.50 47.26
CA SER A 21 0.50 29.39 48.31
C SER A 21 -0.56 29.57 49.40
N ASP A 22 -0.11 29.75 50.65
CA ASP A 22 -0.99 30.12 51.75
C ASP A 22 -1.03 31.64 51.97
N ALA A 23 -1.94 32.10 52.85
CA ALA A 23 -2.08 33.52 53.19
C ALA A 23 -0.87 34.11 53.93
N ALA A 24 0.02 33.27 54.47
CA ALA A 24 1.26 33.67 55.12
C ALA A 24 2.44 33.81 54.13
N GLY A 25 2.25 33.43 52.86
CA GLY A 25 3.25 33.54 51.81
C GLY A 25 4.15 32.31 51.64
N ASN A 26 3.83 31.17 52.28
CA ASN A 26 4.51 29.91 52.00
C ASN A 26 4.02 29.35 50.67
N SER A 27 4.93 28.83 49.85
CA SER A 27 4.57 28.19 48.57
C SER A 27 5.18 26.80 48.45
N ILE A 28 4.41 25.89 47.86
CA ILE A 28 4.88 24.58 47.36
C ILE A 28 4.64 24.53 45.86
N SER A 29 5.53 23.88 45.13
CA SER A 29 5.38 23.68 43.70
C SER A 29 5.71 22.23 43.33
N VAL A 30 5.01 21.71 42.32
CA VAL A 30 5.21 20.38 41.75
C VAL A 30 5.32 20.53 40.24
N ASP A 31 6.34 19.91 39.67
CA ASP A 31 6.53 19.80 38.23
C ASP A 31 6.09 18.42 37.73
N HIS A 32 5.45 18.39 36.57
CA HIS A 32 5.13 17.15 35.85
C HIS A 32 5.45 17.32 34.37
N THR A 33 6.26 16.41 33.81
CA THR A 33 6.62 16.43 32.39
C THR A 33 5.76 15.46 31.60
N ILE A 34 5.20 15.95 30.50
CA ILE A 34 4.53 15.15 29.46
C ILE A 34 5.34 15.25 28.16
N THR A 35 5.28 14.24 27.30
CA THR A 35 5.91 14.30 25.98
C THR A 35 4.84 14.34 24.90
N LEU A 36 4.92 15.30 24.00
CA LEU A 36 4.12 15.34 22.78
C LEU A 36 4.90 14.65 21.65
N SER A 37 4.22 13.75 20.94
CA SER A 37 4.74 13.05 19.76
C SER A 37 3.62 12.90 18.74
N ALA A 38 3.03 14.03 18.36
CA ALA A 38 1.87 14.11 17.46
C ALA A 38 1.88 15.38 16.60
N GLY A 39 3.02 16.07 16.54
CA GLY A 39 3.22 17.25 15.71
C GLY A 39 3.09 16.90 14.23
N ALA A 40 2.36 17.71 13.48
CA ALA A 40 2.01 17.42 12.08
C ALA A 40 3.23 17.17 11.17
N ALA A 41 4.40 17.74 11.49
CA ALA A 41 5.63 17.56 10.73
C ALA A 41 6.27 16.16 10.90
N ASN A 42 5.94 15.45 11.98
CA ASN A 42 6.55 14.18 12.36
C ASN A 42 5.52 13.02 12.35
N LEU A 43 4.34 13.23 11.78
CA LEU A 43 3.39 12.14 11.59
C LEU A 43 3.97 11.10 10.61
N PRO A 44 3.68 9.81 10.84
CA PRO A 44 4.15 8.75 9.99
C PRO A 44 3.56 8.87 8.59
N ILE A 45 4.38 8.55 7.59
CA ILE A 45 3.95 8.41 6.20
C ILE A 45 4.30 7.00 5.77
N LEU A 46 3.36 6.34 5.10
CA LEU A 46 3.54 5.02 4.51
C LEU A 46 3.33 5.15 3.00
N THR A 47 4.12 4.42 2.22
CA THR A 47 3.98 4.37 0.77
C THR A 47 4.14 2.93 0.30
N VAL A 48 3.17 2.43 -0.46
CA VAL A 48 3.23 1.10 -1.08
C VAL A 48 3.80 1.26 -2.50
N SER A 49 4.75 0.43 -2.88
CA SER A 49 5.27 0.38 -4.25
C SER A 49 4.22 -0.20 -5.21
N PRO A 50 4.30 0.08 -6.54
CA PRO A 50 3.47 -0.61 -7.52
C PRO A 50 3.52 -2.13 -7.35
N VAL A 51 2.36 -2.76 -7.23
CA VAL A 51 2.25 -4.21 -7.02
C VAL A 51 2.49 -4.92 -8.34
N SER A 52 3.25 -6.02 -8.35
CA SER A 52 3.71 -6.68 -9.59
C SER A 52 4.56 -5.78 -10.52
N GLY A 53 4.93 -4.57 -10.08
CA GLY A 53 5.65 -3.57 -10.87
C GLY A 53 4.75 -2.67 -11.74
N ASP A 54 3.61 -3.17 -12.23
CA ASP A 54 2.69 -2.44 -13.12
C ASP A 54 1.23 -2.40 -12.64
N GLY A 55 0.91 -3.04 -11.52
CA GLY A 55 -0.43 -3.14 -10.97
C GLY A 55 -1.28 -4.26 -11.57
N TYR A 56 -0.71 -5.13 -12.40
CA TYR A 56 -1.38 -6.29 -12.99
C TYR A 56 -0.69 -7.57 -12.55
N LEU A 57 -1.48 -8.57 -12.13
CA LEU A 57 -0.97 -9.90 -11.84
C LEU A 57 -1.48 -10.88 -12.89
N ASN A 58 -0.57 -11.37 -13.72
CA ASN A 58 -0.87 -12.38 -14.73
C ASN A 58 -0.59 -13.82 -14.23
N ALA A 59 -1.00 -14.81 -15.02
CA ALA A 59 -0.83 -16.23 -14.68
C ALA A 59 0.64 -16.64 -14.47
N SER A 60 1.58 -16.03 -15.21
CA SER A 60 3.00 -16.33 -15.07
C SER A 60 3.54 -15.78 -13.76
N GLU A 61 3.17 -14.56 -13.39
CA GLU A 61 3.58 -13.94 -12.12
C GLU A 61 2.94 -14.64 -10.92
N ALA A 62 1.67 -15.03 -11.02
CA ALA A 62 0.96 -15.77 -9.97
C ALA A 62 1.53 -17.17 -9.70
N SER A 63 2.39 -17.70 -10.58
CA SER A 63 3.10 -18.97 -10.38
C SER A 63 4.24 -18.89 -9.35
N SER A 64 4.57 -17.68 -8.88
CA SER A 64 5.59 -17.41 -7.85
C SER A 64 5.03 -16.53 -6.73
N PRO A 65 5.64 -16.51 -5.54
CA PRO A 65 5.20 -15.62 -4.47
C PRO A 65 5.24 -14.15 -4.92
N LEU A 66 4.15 -13.43 -4.69
CA LEU A 66 4.05 -12.00 -5.02
C LEU A 66 4.69 -11.17 -3.90
N THR A 67 5.74 -10.44 -4.23
CA THR A 67 6.37 -9.50 -3.28
C THR A 67 5.54 -8.22 -3.18
N LEU A 68 5.17 -7.84 -1.96
CA LEU A 68 4.62 -6.54 -1.62
C LEU A 68 5.68 -5.73 -0.89
N SER A 69 5.89 -4.49 -1.28
CA SER A 69 6.97 -3.66 -0.74
C SER A 69 6.58 -2.19 -0.70
N GLY A 70 7.40 -1.40 -0.01
CA GLY A 70 7.23 0.04 0.07
C GLY A 70 8.23 0.69 1.01
N THR A 71 7.92 1.92 1.36
CA THR A 71 8.74 2.74 2.27
C THR A 71 7.87 3.41 3.33
N SER A 72 8.51 3.90 4.38
CA SER A 72 7.90 4.69 5.44
C SER A 72 8.84 5.80 5.92
N THR A 73 8.28 6.91 6.37
CA THR A 73 9.02 8.01 7.03
C THR A 73 8.38 8.32 8.37
N HIS A 74 9.20 8.70 9.36
CA HIS A 74 8.77 8.87 10.77
C HIS A 74 8.10 7.61 11.35
N VAL A 75 8.57 6.44 10.90
CA VAL A 75 8.22 5.15 11.47
C VAL A 75 9.53 4.49 11.86
N GLU A 76 9.65 4.07 13.11
CA GLU A 76 10.86 3.49 13.65
C GLU A 76 11.13 2.08 13.10
N GLU A 77 12.41 1.72 13.01
CA GLU A 77 12.83 0.36 12.70
C GLU A 77 12.18 -0.63 13.68
N GLY A 78 11.69 -1.75 13.15
CA GLY A 78 11.03 -2.79 13.93
C GLY A 78 9.50 -2.63 14.01
N GLN A 79 8.93 -1.50 13.59
CA GLN A 79 7.47 -1.38 13.47
C GLN A 79 6.90 -2.35 12.43
N ILE A 80 5.68 -2.82 12.67
CA ILE A 80 5.03 -3.83 11.83
C ILE A 80 4.08 -3.16 10.84
N VAL A 81 4.38 -3.31 9.56
CA VAL A 81 3.45 -2.98 8.48
C VAL A 81 2.53 -4.18 8.27
N THR A 82 1.23 -3.95 8.38
CA THR A 82 0.20 -4.95 8.07
C THR A 82 -0.35 -4.67 6.68
N LEU A 83 -0.22 -5.63 5.78
CA LEU A 83 -0.73 -5.58 4.42
C LEU A 83 -1.94 -6.47 4.28
N THR A 84 -2.97 -6.00 3.58
CA THR A 84 -4.19 -6.77 3.31
C THR A 84 -4.42 -6.91 1.82
N LEU A 85 -4.67 -8.13 1.37
CA LEU A 85 -5.08 -8.47 0.01
C LEU A 85 -6.16 -9.55 0.09
N ASN A 86 -7.29 -9.32 -0.57
CA ASN A 86 -8.45 -10.23 -0.55
C ASN A 86 -8.90 -10.62 0.88
N GLY A 87 -8.82 -9.69 1.83
CA GLY A 87 -9.16 -9.93 3.25
C GLY A 87 -8.12 -10.75 4.05
N VAL A 88 -7.05 -11.24 3.41
CA VAL A 88 -5.94 -11.93 4.08
C VAL A 88 -4.88 -10.90 4.48
N SER A 89 -4.31 -11.07 5.67
CA SER A 89 -3.28 -10.17 6.22
C SER A 89 -1.89 -10.78 6.15
N TYR A 90 -0.91 -9.95 5.79
CA TYR A 90 0.51 -10.26 5.70
C TYR A 90 1.29 -9.22 6.51
N SER A 91 2.42 -9.62 7.09
CA SER A 91 3.23 -8.72 7.92
C SER A 91 4.60 -8.48 7.29
N ALA A 92 5.06 -7.24 7.37
CA ALA A 92 6.42 -6.82 7.08
C ALA A 92 6.97 -6.02 8.26
N THR A 93 8.30 -5.96 8.39
CA THR A 93 8.97 -5.13 9.39
C THR A 93 9.66 -3.98 8.68
N VAL A 94 9.57 -2.78 9.25
CA VAL A 94 10.30 -1.60 8.79
C VAL A 94 11.78 -1.77 9.15
N ASP A 95 12.67 -1.65 8.16
CA ASP A 95 14.11 -1.68 8.34
C ASP A 95 14.69 -0.32 8.77
N ALA A 96 15.98 -0.27 9.11
CA ALA A 96 16.69 0.95 9.52
C ALA A 96 16.67 2.09 8.48
N SER A 97 16.39 1.78 7.21
CA SER A 97 16.28 2.75 6.11
C SER A 97 14.83 3.13 5.80
N GLY A 98 13.86 2.60 6.55
CA GLY A 98 12.44 2.83 6.33
C GLY A 98 11.83 1.97 5.22
N ASN A 99 12.53 0.96 4.69
CA ASN A 99 11.94 0.04 3.72
C ASN A 99 11.25 -1.13 4.44
N TRP A 100 10.27 -1.72 3.77
CA TRP A 100 9.61 -2.93 4.24
C TRP A 100 9.19 -3.78 3.03
N ASN A 101 9.12 -5.09 3.23
CA ASN A 101 8.58 -6.02 2.24
C ASN A 101 8.04 -7.29 2.90
N THR A 102 7.10 -7.95 2.23
CA THR A 102 6.59 -9.27 2.55
C THR A 102 6.18 -9.98 1.28
N THR A 103 5.84 -11.27 1.37
CA THR A 103 5.41 -12.06 0.21
C THR A 103 4.02 -12.65 0.45
N VAL A 104 3.17 -12.58 -0.57
CA VAL A 104 1.94 -13.35 -0.66
C VAL A 104 2.27 -14.73 -1.26
N PRO A 105 2.04 -15.84 -0.54
CA PRO A 105 2.29 -17.18 -1.05
C PRO A 105 1.43 -17.52 -2.27
N VAL A 106 1.96 -18.36 -3.17
CA VAL A 106 1.23 -18.88 -4.35
C VAL A 106 -0.10 -19.55 -3.95
N ALA A 107 -0.15 -20.22 -2.80
CA ALA A 107 -1.37 -20.85 -2.31
C ALA A 107 -2.50 -19.84 -2.07
N ASP A 108 -2.16 -18.64 -1.58
CA ASP A 108 -3.15 -17.59 -1.36
C ASP A 108 -3.56 -16.95 -2.68
N LEU A 109 -2.61 -16.70 -3.59
CA LEU A 109 -2.90 -16.17 -4.94
C LEU A 109 -3.86 -17.07 -5.72
N ASN A 110 -3.68 -18.40 -5.64
CA ASN A 110 -4.56 -19.38 -6.30
C ASN A 110 -6.00 -19.39 -5.76
N ASN A 111 -6.24 -18.81 -4.58
CA ASN A 111 -7.57 -18.68 -3.99
C ASN A 111 -8.26 -17.34 -4.34
N ILE A 112 -7.61 -16.49 -5.13
CA ILE A 112 -8.15 -15.20 -5.56
C ILE A 112 -8.67 -15.34 -6.99
N THR A 113 -9.91 -14.91 -7.23
CA THR A 113 -10.50 -14.90 -8.58
C THR A 113 -10.02 -13.67 -9.35
N ASP A 114 -9.99 -13.73 -10.68
CA ASP A 114 -9.73 -12.56 -11.52
C ASP A 114 -10.65 -11.37 -11.18
N GLY A 115 -10.11 -10.15 -11.25
CA GLY A 115 -10.83 -8.94 -10.90
C GLY A 115 -9.94 -7.83 -10.32
N ASP A 116 -10.59 -6.74 -9.89
CA ASP A 116 -9.94 -5.57 -9.31
C ASP A 116 -9.82 -5.70 -7.78
N TYR A 117 -8.59 -5.56 -7.28
CA TYR A 117 -8.26 -5.60 -5.86
C TYR A 117 -7.53 -4.35 -5.41
N GLN A 118 -7.50 -4.15 -4.09
CA GLN A 118 -6.63 -3.19 -3.44
C GLN A 118 -5.70 -3.92 -2.49
N VAL A 119 -4.42 -3.58 -2.56
CA VAL A 119 -3.45 -3.90 -1.51
C VAL A 119 -3.39 -2.71 -0.58
N THR A 120 -3.85 -2.88 0.65
CA THR A 120 -3.83 -1.83 1.67
C THR A 120 -2.79 -2.15 2.72
N ALA A 121 -1.88 -1.21 2.98
CA ALA A 121 -0.89 -1.30 4.03
C ALA A 121 -1.21 -0.31 5.15
N THR A 122 -0.99 -0.72 6.40
CA THR A 122 -1.14 0.12 7.60
C THR A 122 0.02 -0.08 8.55
N VAL A 123 0.41 0.97 9.25
CA VAL A 123 1.45 0.94 10.29
C VAL A 123 1.14 1.95 11.39
N ASN A 124 1.66 1.72 12.59
CA ASN A 124 1.73 2.71 13.65
C ASN A 124 3.20 3.03 13.96
N ASP A 125 3.50 4.29 14.26
CA ASP A 125 4.78 4.65 14.87
C ASP A 125 4.85 4.20 16.34
N ALA A 126 5.99 4.41 17.00
CA ALA A 126 6.17 4.05 18.41
C ALA A 126 5.27 4.83 19.38
N ALA A 127 4.79 6.02 18.99
CA ALA A 127 3.85 6.83 19.75
C ALA A 127 2.38 6.41 19.53
N GLY A 128 2.12 5.51 18.58
CA GLY A 128 0.80 5.00 18.24
C GLY A 128 0.08 5.79 17.14
N ASN A 129 0.73 6.75 16.49
CA ASN A 129 0.13 7.47 15.37
C ASN A 129 0.03 6.55 14.14
N PRO A 130 -1.13 6.49 13.46
CA PRO A 130 -1.32 5.60 12.33
C PRO A 130 -0.91 6.23 10.99
N ALA A 131 -0.47 5.40 10.05
CA ALA A 131 -0.34 5.72 8.63
C ALA A 131 -0.86 4.57 7.76
N SER A 132 -1.35 4.89 6.56
CA SER A 132 -1.86 3.91 5.60
C SER A 132 -1.65 4.36 4.17
N ASP A 133 -1.45 3.42 3.26
CA ASP A 133 -1.51 3.65 1.81
C ASP A 133 -2.09 2.41 1.10
N SER A 134 -2.68 2.62 -0.07
CA SER A 134 -3.27 1.58 -0.89
C SER A 134 -2.78 1.65 -2.33
N LYS A 135 -2.65 0.50 -2.98
CA LYS A 135 -2.38 0.39 -4.42
C LYS A 135 -3.35 -0.57 -5.10
N PRO A 136 -3.83 -0.25 -6.31
CA PRO A 136 -4.66 -1.17 -7.06
C PRO A 136 -3.83 -2.37 -7.51
N LEU A 137 -4.52 -3.50 -7.67
CA LEU A 137 -3.98 -4.71 -8.28
C LEU A 137 -5.09 -5.37 -9.10
N VAL A 138 -4.87 -5.55 -10.39
CA VAL A 138 -5.82 -6.24 -11.28
C VAL A 138 -5.32 -7.65 -11.54
N LEU A 139 -6.12 -8.66 -11.23
CA LEU A 139 -5.80 -10.06 -11.49
C LEU A 139 -6.38 -10.49 -12.83
N ILE A 140 -5.52 -10.99 -13.72
CA ILE A 140 -5.86 -11.58 -15.02
C ILE A 140 -5.06 -12.87 -15.15
N THR A 141 -5.42 -13.84 -14.32
CA THR A 141 -4.73 -15.12 -14.20
C THR A 141 -5.44 -16.24 -14.96
N ASP A 142 -6.74 -16.09 -15.23
CA ASP A 142 -7.48 -17.05 -16.05
C ASP A 142 -7.23 -16.79 -17.55
N SER A 143 -6.73 -17.82 -18.23
CA SER A 143 -6.53 -17.79 -19.67
C SER A 143 -7.81 -17.54 -20.48
N ALA A 144 -8.99 -17.83 -19.93
CA ALA A 144 -10.28 -17.53 -20.56
C ALA A 144 -10.58 -16.03 -20.61
N ASN A 145 -9.93 -15.22 -19.77
CA ASN A 145 -10.08 -13.77 -19.71
C ASN A 145 -9.01 -13.01 -20.51
N LEU A 146 -8.09 -13.73 -21.17
CA LEU A 146 -7.09 -13.14 -22.05
C LEU A 146 -7.70 -12.78 -23.42
N PRO A 147 -7.25 -11.69 -24.08
CA PRO A 147 -7.63 -11.40 -25.45
C PRO A 147 -7.29 -12.56 -26.40
N THR A 148 -8.25 -12.97 -27.23
CA THR A 148 -8.01 -13.95 -28.29
C THR A 148 -7.67 -13.26 -29.61
N LEU A 149 -6.62 -13.71 -30.30
CA LEU A 149 -6.32 -13.30 -31.67
C LEU A 149 -6.78 -14.40 -32.63
N SER A 150 -7.60 -14.04 -33.62
CA SER A 150 -7.97 -14.91 -34.73
C SER A 150 -7.68 -14.18 -36.04
N VAL A 151 -7.15 -14.92 -37.01
CA VAL A 151 -7.10 -14.47 -38.41
C VAL A 151 -8.18 -15.22 -39.18
N ASP A 152 -8.93 -14.48 -39.99
CA ASP A 152 -9.83 -15.11 -40.96
C ASP A 152 -8.99 -15.74 -42.08
N PRO A 153 -9.39 -16.90 -42.61
CA PRO A 153 -8.68 -17.53 -43.72
C PRO A 153 -8.70 -16.61 -44.95
N VAL A 154 -7.58 -16.57 -45.68
CA VAL A 154 -7.36 -15.63 -46.80
C VAL A 154 -8.27 -15.92 -47.99
N THR A 155 -8.72 -17.18 -48.11
CA THR A 155 -9.72 -17.70 -49.05
C THR A 155 -10.57 -18.78 -48.35
N ALA A 156 -11.55 -19.38 -49.02
CA ALA A 156 -12.39 -20.43 -48.42
C ALA A 156 -11.60 -21.67 -47.94
N ASP A 157 -10.40 -21.88 -48.48
CA ASP A 157 -9.49 -22.97 -48.15
C ASP A 157 -8.10 -22.48 -47.66
N ASP A 158 -7.96 -21.18 -47.39
CA ASP A 158 -6.71 -20.52 -46.97
C ASP A 158 -5.54 -20.71 -47.96
N ILE A 159 -5.85 -20.96 -49.24
CA ILE A 159 -4.90 -21.08 -50.34
C ILE A 159 -5.29 -20.09 -51.43
N VAL A 160 -4.37 -19.21 -51.82
CA VAL A 160 -4.56 -18.36 -53.00
C VAL A 160 -4.19 -19.14 -54.26
N SER A 161 -5.19 -19.61 -55.01
CA SER A 161 -4.99 -20.24 -56.31
C SER A 161 -4.90 -19.22 -57.45
N ALA A 162 -4.47 -19.66 -58.64
CA ALA A 162 -4.41 -18.82 -59.85
C ALA A 162 -5.80 -18.36 -60.35
N ASN A 163 -6.88 -19.02 -59.92
CA ASN A 163 -8.26 -18.58 -60.18
C ASN A 163 -8.64 -17.41 -59.25
N GLU A 164 -8.20 -17.45 -58.00
CA GLU A 164 -8.50 -16.42 -57.00
C GLU A 164 -7.61 -15.19 -57.15
N SER A 165 -6.35 -15.35 -57.56
CA SER A 165 -5.39 -14.24 -57.77
C SER A 165 -5.74 -13.31 -58.93
N GLN A 166 -6.75 -13.64 -59.74
CA GLN A 166 -7.19 -12.87 -60.90
C GLN A 166 -8.51 -12.12 -60.66
N SER A 167 -9.13 -12.31 -59.50
CA SER A 167 -10.28 -11.51 -59.06
C SER A 167 -9.77 -10.37 -58.19
N ASP A 168 -9.77 -9.15 -58.72
CA ASP A 168 -9.52 -7.94 -57.92
C ASP A 168 -10.57 -7.85 -56.80
N LEU A 169 -10.15 -7.44 -55.60
CA LEU A 169 -10.97 -7.27 -54.39
C LEU A 169 -11.98 -6.12 -54.57
N THR A 170 -12.92 -6.26 -55.50
CA THR A 170 -13.97 -5.26 -55.79
C THR A 170 -15.35 -5.83 -55.47
N GLY A 171 -15.80 -5.62 -54.23
CA GLY A 171 -17.18 -5.79 -53.77
C GLY A 171 -17.28 -6.57 -52.45
N SER A 172 -17.79 -6.02 -51.35
CA SER A 172 -18.60 -4.81 -51.10
C SER A 172 -18.28 -4.20 -49.74
#